data_AF-A0A6F9DC02-F1
#
_entry.id   AF-A0A6F9DC02-F1
#
_cell.length_a   1.000
_cell.length_b   1.000
_cell.length_c   1.000
_cell.angle_alpha   90.00
_cell.angle_beta   90.00
_cell.angle_gamma   90.00
#
_symmetry.space_group_name_H-M   'P 1'
#
loop_
_entity.id
_entity.type
_entity.pdbx_description
1 polymer ?
#
loop_
_entity_poly.entity_id
_entity_poly.type
_entity_poly.pdbx_seq_one_letter_code
_entity_poly.pdbx_strand_id
1 'polypeptide(L)'
;MDWNVWNPDHIAKGPPHPSEMENGRAIFQDKVTGQWPLCCTNHITATAGMLKHRIPSFGYVFSEAPKAGKLNSEKLIKFGVPKGPLFGKIKNGEQVTLSDGRRVNPSDFIGPTQPGRKIAILQDTCDSWSMQDACYRCDILIHEATNENSHEEKCVANGHSTPRMAAEFASAVQAQMLIQSHCSQRYKDPKQHAVSEGDATVETLTQEAQLKYDGPVVTAYDGLVMNVKRKIVDT
;
A
#
# COMPACT_ATOMS: atom_id res chain seq x y z
N MET A 1 27.62 -3.99 0.38
CA MET A 1 27.04 -3.90 -0.97
C MET A 1 27.10 -2.45 -1.38
N ASP A 2 27.70 -2.12 -2.52
CA ASP A 2 27.63 -0.75 -3.05
C ASP A 2 26.37 -0.65 -3.91
N TRP A 3 25.37 0.03 -3.36
CA TRP A 3 24.07 0.22 -3.99
C TRP A 3 24.13 1.07 -5.26
N ASN A 4 25.21 1.81 -5.49
CA ASN A 4 25.37 2.63 -6.70
C ASN A 4 25.77 1.81 -7.94
N VAL A 5 26.29 0.59 -7.74
CA VAL A 5 26.78 -0.28 -8.83
C VAL A 5 26.06 -1.63 -8.89
N TRP A 6 25.12 -1.88 -7.96
CA TRP A 6 24.37 -3.13 -7.95
C TRP A 6 23.29 -3.11 -9.06
N ASN A 7 23.35 -4.09 -9.95
CA ASN A 7 22.34 -4.29 -10.98
C ASN A 7 21.37 -5.41 -10.54
N PRO A 8 20.09 -5.10 -10.29
CA PRO A 8 19.10 -6.09 -9.87
C PRO A 8 18.74 -7.08 -11.00
N ASP A 9 18.85 -6.67 -12.26
CA ASP A 9 18.59 -7.52 -13.41
C ASP A 9 19.85 -8.37 -13.71
N HIS A 10 20.00 -9.48 -12.98
CA HIS A 10 21.07 -10.47 -13.14
C HIS A 10 20.52 -11.82 -13.58
N ILE A 11 21.16 -12.45 -14.58
CA ILE A 11 20.87 -13.83 -14.98
C ILE A 11 21.67 -14.77 -14.07
N ALA A 12 20.96 -15.51 -13.22
CA ALA A 12 21.55 -16.54 -12.38
C ALA A 12 22.31 -17.57 -13.25
N LYS A 13 23.53 -17.92 -12.83
CA LYS A 13 24.37 -18.93 -13.53
C LYS A 13 24.13 -20.37 -13.05
N GLY A 14 23.33 -20.54 -12.00
CA GLY A 14 22.99 -21.84 -11.42
C GLY A 14 21.72 -22.45 -12.02
N PRO A 15 21.39 -23.71 -11.69
CA PRO A 15 20.10 -24.28 -12.06
C PRO A 15 18.96 -23.45 -11.42
N PRO A 16 17.85 -23.24 -12.13
CA PRO A 16 16.70 -22.52 -11.59
C PRO A 16 16.16 -23.22 -10.34
N HIS A 17 15.69 -22.45 -9.37
CA HIS A 17 14.99 -23.00 -8.21
C HIS A 17 13.76 -23.79 -8.69
N PRO A 18 13.32 -24.89 -8.04
CA PRO A 18 12.13 -25.64 -8.47
C PRO A 18 10.87 -24.78 -8.70
N SER A 19 10.70 -23.72 -7.91
CA SER A 19 9.61 -22.74 -8.07
C SER A 19 9.72 -21.86 -9.33
N GLU A 20 10.86 -21.84 -10.01
CA GLU A 20 11.12 -21.10 -11.25
C GLU A 20 10.87 -21.95 -12.51
N MET A 21 10.75 -23.28 -12.38
CA MET A 21 10.85 -24.19 -13.53
C MET A 21 9.54 -24.38 -14.33
N GLU A 22 8.39 -24.53 -13.67
CA GLU A 22 7.17 -24.97 -14.38
C GLU A 22 6.25 -23.80 -14.80
N ASN A 23 6.25 -22.69 -14.04
CA ASN A 23 5.45 -21.49 -14.32
C ASN A 23 6.19 -20.17 -14.00
N GLY A 24 7.50 -20.23 -13.82
CA GLY A 24 8.32 -19.05 -13.54
C GLY A 24 8.34 -18.09 -14.72
N ARG A 25 8.23 -16.79 -14.44
CA ARG A 25 8.45 -15.75 -15.44
C ARG A 25 9.46 -14.74 -14.93
N ALA A 26 10.40 -14.34 -15.79
CA ALA A 26 11.23 -13.20 -15.52
C ALA A 26 10.37 -11.93 -15.55
N ILE A 27 10.53 -11.08 -14.54
CA ILE A 27 9.89 -9.76 -14.46
C ILE A 27 11.04 -8.76 -14.47
N PHE A 28 10.99 -7.83 -15.42
CA PHE A 28 12.03 -6.81 -15.58
C PHE A 28 11.57 -5.50 -14.98
N GLN A 29 12.53 -4.70 -14.52
CA GLN A 29 12.25 -3.38 -13.97
C GLN A 29 11.73 -2.45 -15.07
N ASP A 30 10.67 -1.73 -14.79
CA ASP A 30 10.26 -0.59 -15.60
C ASP A 30 11.27 0.54 -15.37
N LYS A 31 11.97 0.95 -16.43
CA LYS A 31 13.04 1.95 -16.35
C LYS A 31 12.54 3.38 -16.09
N VAL A 32 11.25 3.64 -16.29
CA VAL A 32 10.64 4.95 -16.03
C VAL A 32 10.26 5.06 -14.56
N THR A 33 9.62 4.02 -14.02
CA THR A 33 9.12 4.04 -12.64
C THR A 33 10.12 3.48 -11.62
N GLY A 34 11.12 2.73 -12.07
CA GLY A 34 12.02 1.98 -11.19
C GLY A 34 11.35 0.80 -10.49
N GLN A 35 10.14 0.40 -10.91
CA GLN A 35 9.36 -0.66 -10.27
C GLN A 35 9.26 -1.92 -11.15
N TRP A 36 9.13 -3.09 -10.54
CA TRP A 36 8.80 -4.34 -11.22
C TRP A 36 7.28 -4.55 -11.24
N PRO A 37 6.64 -4.67 -12.42
CA PRO A 37 5.21 -4.92 -12.53
C PRO A 37 4.89 -6.41 -12.27
N LEU A 38 4.66 -6.74 -11.00
CA LEU A 38 4.44 -8.12 -10.55
C LEU A 38 3.14 -8.73 -11.06
N CYS A 39 2.05 -7.97 -11.09
CA CYS A 39 0.80 -8.38 -11.73
C CYS A 39 -0.06 -7.17 -12.11
N CYS A 40 -0.86 -7.33 -13.15
CA CYS A 40 -1.87 -6.37 -13.55
C CYS A 40 -3.12 -7.15 -14.01
N THR A 41 -4.20 -7.00 -13.27
CA THR A 41 -5.51 -7.58 -13.57
C THR A 41 -6.55 -6.46 -13.65
N ASN A 42 -7.79 -6.78 -14.04
CA ASN A 42 -8.90 -5.82 -14.02
C ASN A 42 -9.26 -5.31 -12.62
N HIS A 43 -8.71 -5.92 -11.56
CA HIS A 43 -9.10 -5.64 -10.18
C HIS A 43 -7.94 -5.19 -9.28
N ILE A 44 -6.73 -5.67 -9.54
CA ILE A 44 -5.56 -5.42 -8.70
C ILE A 44 -4.33 -5.27 -9.60
N THR A 45 -3.49 -4.32 -9.24
CA THR A 45 -2.10 -4.21 -9.67
C THR A 45 -1.18 -4.45 -8.48
N ALA A 46 -0.09 -5.16 -8.71
CA ALA A 46 0.98 -5.33 -7.73
C ALA A 46 2.31 -4.92 -8.37
N THR A 47 3.09 -4.13 -7.64
CA THR A 47 4.43 -3.69 -8.04
C THR A 47 5.41 -3.95 -6.92
N ALA A 48 6.68 -4.17 -7.26
CA ALA A 48 7.78 -4.15 -6.32
C ALA A 48 8.75 -3.04 -6.66
N GLY A 49 9.47 -2.53 -5.66
CA GLY A 49 10.60 -1.62 -5.87
C GLY A 49 11.71 -1.90 -4.88
N MET A 50 12.92 -1.47 -5.21
CA MET A 50 14.09 -1.75 -4.38
C MET A 50 14.06 -0.97 -3.08
N LEU A 51 14.56 -1.58 -2.03
CA LEU A 51 14.86 -0.96 -0.75
C LEU A 51 16.35 -1.09 -0.43
N LYS A 52 16.88 -0.16 0.35
CA LYS A 52 18.28 -0.20 0.78
C LYS A 52 18.41 -0.98 2.08
N HIS A 53 19.03 -2.15 2.02
CA HIS A 53 19.31 -2.97 3.20
C HIS A 53 20.76 -3.47 3.20
N ARG A 54 21.12 -4.49 3.98
CA ARG A 54 22.45 -5.14 3.89
C ARG A 54 22.57 -6.08 2.69
N ILE A 55 21.45 -6.66 2.30
CA ILE A 55 21.26 -7.54 1.15
C ILE A 55 20.08 -7.01 0.32
N PRO A 56 19.84 -7.48 -0.92
CA PRO A 56 18.67 -7.12 -1.70
C PRO A 56 17.37 -7.22 -0.90
N SER A 57 16.61 -6.13 -0.86
CA SER A 57 15.32 -6.02 -0.19
C SER A 57 14.33 -5.28 -1.10
N PHE A 58 13.04 -5.57 -0.94
CA PHE A 58 11.99 -5.07 -1.82
C PHE A 58 10.78 -4.59 -1.02
N GLY A 59 10.22 -3.46 -1.45
CA GLY A 59 8.90 -3.02 -1.05
C GLY A 59 7.86 -3.49 -2.06
N TYR A 60 6.64 -3.73 -1.59
CA TYR A 60 5.53 -4.19 -2.42
C TYR A 60 4.34 -3.25 -2.29
N VAL A 61 3.76 -2.85 -3.42
CA VAL A 61 2.56 -2.02 -3.46
C VAL A 61 1.45 -2.74 -4.19
N PHE A 62 0.32 -2.91 -3.49
CA PHE A 62 -0.91 -3.49 -4.02
C PHE A 62 -1.94 -2.38 -4.19
N SER A 63 -2.41 -2.17 -5.41
CA SER A 63 -3.46 -1.18 -5.70
C SER A 63 -4.67 -1.88 -6.32
N GLU A 64 -5.81 -1.72 -5.67
CA GLU A 64 -7.10 -2.15 -6.18
C GLU A 64 -7.58 -1.17 -7.25
N ALA A 65 -8.27 -1.67 -8.28
CA ALA A 65 -8.86 -0.84 -9.31
C ALA A 65 -9.99 0.04 -8.74
N PRO A 66 -10.15 1.27 -9.25
CA PRO A 66 -11.29 2.11 -8.90
C PRO A 66 -12.60 1.43 -9.32
N LYS A 67 -13.68 1.72 -8.58
CA LYS A 67 -15.02 1.26 -8.91
C LYS A 67 -15.85 2.42 -9.41
N ALA A 68 -16.68 2.17 -10.43
CA ALA A 68 -17.71 3.11 -10.84
C ALA A 68 -18.58 3.51 -9.63
N GLY A 69 -19.00 4.76 -9.61
CA GLY A 69 -19.83 5.29 -8.54
C GLY A 69 -21.17 4.56 -8.40
N LYS A 70 -21.87 4.84 -7.30
CA LYS A 70 -23.19 4.24 -7.07
C LYS A 70 -24.19 4.81 -8.07
N LEU A 71 -24.97 3.93 -8.69
CA LEU A 71 -26.10 4.34 -9.54
C LEU A 71 -27.20 4.96 -8.66
N ASN A 72 -27.62 6.17 -9.00
CA ASN A 72 -28.76 6.83 -8.39
C ASN A 72 -30.06 6.32 -9.06
N SER A 73 -30.45 5.12 -8.65
CA SER A 73 -31.65 4.44 -9.15
C SER A 73 -32.92 5.26 -8.96
N GLU A 74 -33.02 6.00 -7.86
CA GLU A 74 -34.19 6.85 -7.58
C GLU A 74 -34.30 8.01 -8.58
N LYS A 75 -33.18 8.67 -8.90
CA LYS A 75 -33.13 9.73 -9.91
C LYS A 75 -33.47 9.19 -11.30
N LEU A 76 -33.03 7.97 -11.63
CA LEU A 76 -33.40 7.30 -12.90
C LEU A 76 -34.90 7.00 -12.99
N ILE A 77 -35.50 6.48 -11.92
CA ILE A 77 -36.94 6.20 -11.87
C ILE A 77 -37.73 7.51 -12.01
N LYS A 78 -37.33 8.56 -11.29
CA LYS A 78 -37.95 9.90 -11.38
C LYS A 78 -37.80 10.50 -12.78
N PHE A 79 -36.69 10.23 -13.46
CA PHE A 79 -36.48 10.62 -14.86
C PHE A 79 -37.32 9.77 -15.84
N GLY A 80 -37.98 8.71 -15.39
CA GLY A 80 -38.81 7.84 -16.22
C GLY A 80 -38.05 6.75 -16.97
N VAL A 81 -36.82 6.42 -16.52
CA VAL A 81 -36.10 5.26 -17.05
C VAL A 81 -36.72 3.98 -16.47
N PRO A 82 -37.18 3.03 -17.31
CA PRO A 82 -37.75 1.79 -16.81
C PRO A 82 -36.67 0.94 -16.12
N LYS A 83 -37.01 0.36 -14.97
CA LYS A 83 -36.14 -0.61 -14.29
C LYS A 83 -35.87 -1.80 -15.21
N GLY A 84 -34.62 -2.25 -15.25
CA GLY A 84 -34.23 -3.39 -16.07
C GLY A 84 -32.86 -3.20 -16.72
N PRO A 85 -32.61 -3.81 -17.89
CA PRO A 85 -31.29 -3.82 -18.55
C PRO A 85 -30.69 -2.43 -18.78
N LEU A 86 -31.52 -1.40 -18.96
CA LEU A 86 -31.06 -0.03 -19.18
C LEU A 86 -30.29 0.53 -17.97
N PHE A 87 -30.64 0.13 -16.73
CA PHE A 87 -29.91 0.55 -15.53
C PHE A 87 -28.48 -0.03 -15.53
N GLY A 88 -28.31 -1.26 -16.01
CA GLY A 88 -27.01 -1.91 -16.15
C GLY A 88 -26.14 -1.19 -17.17
N LYS A 89 -26.69 -0.89 -18.36
CA LYS A 89 -26.02 -0.11 -19.41
C LYS A 89 -25.57 1.25 -18.89
N ILE A 90 -26.48 2.00 -18.26
CA ILE A 90 -26.17 3.30 -17.68
C ILE A 90 -25.08 3.16 -16.64
N LYS A 91 -25.19 2.22 -15.68
CA LYS A 91 -24.16 1.96 -14.65
C LYS A 91 -22.78 1.63 -15.23
N ASN A 92 -22.72 0.99 -16.38
CA ASN A 92 -21.48 0.67 -17.09
C ASN A 92 -20.93 1.84 -17.90
N GLY A 93 -21.53 3.03 -17.82
CA GLY A 93 -21.08 4.21 -18.55
C GLY A 93 -21.61 4.30 -19.97
N GLU A 94 -22.59 3.48 -20.36
CA GLU A 94 -23.21 3.56 -21.69
C GLU A 94 -24.34 4.61 -21.71
N GLN A 95 -24.29 5.50 -22.69
CA GLN A 95 -25.40 6.39 -22.97
C GLN A 95 -26.57 5.61 -23.59
N VAL A 96 -27.78 5.82 -23.06
CA VAL A 96 -28.98 5.12 -23.51
C VAL A 96 -29.97 6.13 -24.11
N THR A 97 -30.66 5.75 -25.18
CA THR A 97 -31.81 6.49 -25.71
C THR A 97 -33.09 5.76 -25.33
N LEU A 98 -34.04 6.48 -24.73
CA LEU A 98 -35.34 5.95 -24.33
C LEU A 98 -36.29 5.86 -25.54
N SER A 99 -37.39 5.15 -25.38
CA SER A 99 -38.41 5.00 -26.43
C SER A 99 -39.08 6.33 -26.84
N ASP A 100 -39.04 7.34 -25.98
CA ASP A 100 -39.54 8.70 -26.25
C ASP A 100 -38.47 9.62 -26.85
N GLY A 101 -37.30 9.09 -27.21
CA GLY A 101 -36.20 9.83 -27.84
C GLY A 101 -35.27 10.57 -26.88
N ARG A 102 -35.55 10.60 -25.57
CA ARG A 102 -34.66 11.23 -24.59
C ARG A 102 -33.35 10.46 -24.45
N ARG A 103 -32.22 11.17 -24.40
CA ARG A 103 -30.89 10.61 -24.12
C ARG A 103 -30.57 10.69 -22.64
N VAL A 104 -30.06 9.60 -22.08
CA VAL A 104 -29.70 9.45 -20.67
C VAL A 104 -28.18 9.34 -20.59
N ASN A 105 -27.53 10.39 -20.04
CA ASN A 105 -26.09 10.40 -19.83
C ASN A 105 -25.74 9.76 -18.47
N PRO A 106 -24.85 8.76 -18.42
CA PRO A 106 -24.46 8.10 -17.17
C PRO A 106 -23.93 9.03 -16.09
N SER A 107 -23.18 10.08 -16.47
CA SER A 107 -22.63 11.08 -15.57
C SER A 107 -23.70 11.79 -14.72
N ASP A 108 -24.93 11.88 -15.20
CA ASP A 108 -26.02 12.54 -14.48
C ASP A 108 -26.62 11.65 -13.39
N PHE A 109 -26.34 10.34 -13.42
CA PHE A 109 -26.98 9.33 -12.56
C PHE A 109 -25.99 8.44 -11.82
N ILE A 110 -24.69 8.50 -12.13
CA ILE A 110 -23.64 7.78 -11.40
C ILE A 110 -22.92 8.76 -10.48
N GLY A 111 -22.76 8.39 -9.21
CA GLY A 111 -21.95 9.15 -8.26
C GLY A 111 -20.45 9.16 -8.63
N PRO A 112 -19.60 9.83 -7.84
CA PRO A 112 -18.17 9.86 -8.10
C PRO A 112 -17.55 8.46 -8.11
N THR A 113 -16.53 8.27 -8.94
CA THR A 113 -15.70 7.06 -8.94
C THR A 113 -15.13 6.83 -7.55
N GLN A 114 -15.30 5.62 -7.02
CA GLN A 114 -14.75 5.24 -5.73
C GLN A 114 -13.31 4.78 -5.91
N PRO A 115 -12.32 5.47 -5.30
CA PRO A 115 -10.94 5.06 -5.36
C PRO A 115 -10.77 3.61 -4.89
N GLY A 116 -9.87 2.88 -5.53
CA GLY A 116 -9.43 1.59 -5.03
C GLY A 116 -8.58 1.76 -3.78
N ARG A 117 -8.51 0.70 -2.97
CA ARG A 117 -7.61 0.63 -1.83
C ARG A 117 -6.17 0.44 -2.29
N LYS A 118 -5.21 0.99 -1.55
CA LYS A 118 -3.78 0.90 -1.82
C LYS A 118 -3.02 0.55 -0.55
N ILE A 119 -2.26 -0.53 -0.58
CA ILE A 119 -1.45 -1.00 0.55
C ILE A 119 0.01 -1.04 0.10
N ALA A 120 0.89 -0.42 0.87
CA ALA A 120 2.33 -0.52 0.71
C ALA A 120 2.92 -1.34 1.87
N ILE A 121 3.78 -2.30 1.55
CA ILE A 121 4.47 -3.16 2.50
C ILE A 121 5.96 -3.04 2.21
N LEU A 122 6.69 -2.33 3.07
CA LEU A 122 8.13 -2.21 2.96
C LEU A 122 8.78 -3.22 3.90
N GLN A 123 9.68 -4.04 3.35
CA GLN A 123 10.51 -4.97 4.11
C GLN A 123 11.68 -4.21 4.77
N ASP A 124 12.62 -4.94 5.36
CA ASP A 124 13.79 -4.38 6.02
C ASP A 124 14.51 -3.36 5.12
N THR A 125 14.76 -2.18 5.68
CA THR A 125 15.36 -1.06 4.95
C THR A 125 15.88 0.02 5.89
N CYS A 126 16.98 0.68 5.50
CA CYS A 126 17.42 1.95 6.08
C CYS A 126 17.13 3.16 5.17
N ASP A 127 16.61 2.93 3.96
CA ASP A 127 16.22 3.98 3.02
C ASP A 127 15.12 3.47 2.08
N SER A 128 13.93 4.07 2.20
CA SER A 128 12.73 3.74 1.45
C SER A 128 12.36 4.78 0.39
N TRP A 129 13.18 5.81 0.16
CA TRP A 129 12.81 6.95 -0.69
C TRP A 129 12.59 6.59 -2.17
N SER A 130 13.22 5.52 -2.67
CA SER A 130 12.94 4.93 -3.99
C SER A 130 11.48 4.51 -4.18
N MET A 131 10.75 4.28 -3.08
CA MET A 131 9.35 3.87 -3.09
C MET A 131 8.37 5.04 -2.97
N GLN A 132 8.84 6.29 -2.86
CA GLN A 132 7.99 7.45 -2.55
C GLN A 132 6.79 7.56 -3.50
N ASP A 133 7.02 7.54 -4.81
CA ASP A 133 5.96 7.65 -5.82
C ASP A 133 5.02 6.44 -5.81
N ALA A 134 5.60 5.23 -5.68
CA ALA A 134 4.85 4.00 -5.61
C ALA A 134 3.94 3.95 -4.36
N CYS A 135 4.39 4.51 -3.24
CA CYS A 135 3.65 4.55 -1.97
C CYS A 135 2.68 5.73 -1.85
N TYR A 136 2.76 6.73 -2.75
CA TYR A 136 1.96 7.95 -2.64
C TYR A 136 0.46 7.67 -2.44
N ARG A 137 -0.11 8.29 -1.41
CA ARG A 137 -1.51 8.24 -0.93
C ARG A 137 -2.03 6.83 -0.62
N CYS A 138 -1.17 5.90 -0.22
CA CYS A 138 -1.58 4.59 0.25
C CYS A 138 -2.51 4.68 1.48
N ASP A 139 -3.46 3.77 1.58
CA ASP A 139 -4.34 3.65 2.75
C ASP A 139 -3.59 3.10 3.96
N ILE A 140 -2.72 2.12 3.73
CA ILE A 140 -1.86 1.56 4.77
C ILE A 140 -0.44 1.49 4.23
N LEU A 141 0.49 2.04 5.00
CA LEU A 141 1.91 1.80 4.87
C LEU A 141 2.37 0.89 6.02
N ILE A 142 2.92 -0.27 5.70
CA ILE A 142 3.63 -1.13 6.64
C ILE A 142 5.12 -0.87 6.46
N HIS A 143 5.80 -0.44 7.52
CA HIS A 143 7.22 -0.09 7.51
C HIS A 143 7.91 -0.65 8.74
N GLU A 144 9.15 -1.12 8.60
CA GLU A 144 9.93 -1.54 9.76
C GLU A 144 10.29 -0.35 10.68
N ALA A 145 10.36 -0.62 11.98
CA ALA A 145 10.89 0.31 12.98
C ALA A 145 11.66 -0.50 14.04
N THR A 146 12.88 -0.90 13.70
CA THR A 146 13.63 -1.92 14.43
C THR A 146 14.06 -1.47 15.84
N ASN A 147 14.58 -0.25 15.98
CA ASN A 147 14.93 0.33 17.29
C ASN A 147 14.52 1.79 17.39
N GLU A 148 14.43 2.28 18.63
CA GLU A 148 14.19 3.68 18.98
C GLU A 148 15.15 4.66 18.28
N ASN A 149 14.74 5.92 18.15
CA ASN A 149 15.45 6.97 17.42
C ASN A 149 16.87 7.22 17.94
N SER A 150 17.13 7.00 19.23
CA SER A 150 18.47 7.13 19.82
C SER A 150 19.49 6.13 19.25
N HIS A 151 19.04 5.09 18.53
CA HIS A 151 19.87 4.06 17.91
C HIS A 151 19.96 4.18 16.39
N GLU A 152 19.66 5.35 15.82
CA GLU A 152 19.60 5.54 14.37
C GLU A 152 20.86 5.13 13.62
N GLU A 153 22.05 5.55 14.07
CA GLU A 153 23.31 5.18 13.43
C GLU A 153 23.48 3.66 13.34
N LYS A 154 23.09 2.94 14.41
CA LYS A 154 23.11 1.48 14.46
C LYS A 154 22.07 0.85 13.54
N CYS A 155 20.87 1.43 13.44
CA CYS A 155 19.86 0.98 12.50
C CYS A 155 20.37 1.13 11.06
N VAL A 156 20.83 2.32 10.68
CA VAL A 156 21.34 2.60 9.33
C VAL A 156 22.51 1.69 8.97
N ALA A 157 23.48 1.52 9.87
CA ALA A 157 24.62 0.63 9.67
C ALA A 157 24.21 -0.84 9.46
N ASN A 158 23.11 -1.27 10.08
CA ASN A 158 22.58 -2.63 9.94
C ASN A 158 21.49 -2.75 8.86
N GLY A 159 21.22 -1.69 8.09
CA GLY A 159 20.22 -1.68 7.03
C GLY A 159 18.78 -1.57 7.52
N HIS A 160 18.55 -1.04 8.72
CA HIS A 160 17.25 -0.91 9.35
C HIS A 160 16.84 0.54 9.59
N SER A 161 15.57 0.74 9.97
CA SER A 161 14.96 2.04 10.22
C SER A 161 14.57 2.24 11.68
N THR A 162 14.47 3.51 12.07
CA THR A 162 13.88 3.96 13.34
C THR A 162 12.42 4.38 13.15
N PRO A 163 11.63 4.53 14.22
CA PRO A 163 10.29 5.10 14.17
C PRO A 163 10.22 6.44 13.43
N ARG A 164 11.18 7.34 13.66
CA ARG A 164 11.25 8.64 12.97
C ARG A 164 11.39 8.48 11.47
N MET A 165 12.28 7.61 11.00
CA MET A 165 12.49 7.38 9.56
C MET A 165 11.21 6.84 8.90
N ALA A 166 10.56 5.86 9.54
CA ALA A 166 9.29 5.31 9.07
C ALA A 166 8.17 6.38 9.03
N ALA A 167 8.07 7.21 10.06
CA ALA A 167 7.10 8.29 10.16
C ALA A 167 7.32 9.42 9.15
N GLU A 168 8.58 9.82 8.92
CA GLU A 168 8.95 10.81 7.91
C GLU A 168 8.57 10.33 6.50
N PHE A 169 8.85 9.06 6.18
CA PHE A 169 8.43 8.48 4.92
C PHE A 169 6.89 8.41 4.82
N ALA A 170 6.20 7.97 5.87
CA ALA A 170 4.73 7.92 5.92
C ALA A 170 4.08 9.28 5.67
N SER A 171 4.64 10.34 6.25
CA SER A 171 4.22 11.73 6.06
C SER A 171 4.44 12.17 4.61
N ALA A 172 5.64 11.95 4.08
CA ALA A 172 6.01 12.36 2.72
C ALA A 172 5.13 11.70 1.65
N VAL A 173 4.77 10.42 1.83
CA VAL A 173 3.90 9.70 0.89
C VAL A 173 2.42 9.94 1.15
N GLN A 174 2.04 10.74 2.15
CA GLN A 174 0.65 10.98 2.53
C GLN A 174 -0.12 9.68 2.81
N ALA A 175 0.55 8.73 3.49
CA ALA A 175 -0.09 7.51 3.95
C ALA A 175 -1.29 7.88 4.85
N GLN A 176 -2.37 7.12 4.78
CA GLN A 176 -3.51 7.33 5.69
C GLN A 176 -3.31 6.67 7.06
N MET A 177 -2.42 5.68 7.13
CA MET A 177 -2.05 4.99 8.36
C MET A 177 -0.66 4.40 8.21
N LEU A 178 0.14 4.51 9.28
CA LEU A 178 1.42 3.82 9.43
C LEU A 178 1.25 2.62 10.36
N ILE A 179 1.67 1.44 9.88
CA ILE A 179 1.85 0.25 10.71
C ILE A 179 3.35 0.00 10.84
N GLN A 180 3.86 0.03 12.07
CA GLN A 180 5.22 -0.33 12.39
C GLN A 180 5.33 -1.85 12.57
N SER A 181 6.32 -2.48 11.93
CA SER A 181 6.61 -3.91 12.07
C SER A 181 8.11 -4.14 12.32
N HIS A 182 8.51 -5.41 12.42
CA HIS A 182 9.91 -5.82 12.56
C HIS A 182 10.63 -5.10 13.72
N CYS A 183 9.94 -4.97 14.85
CA CYS A 183 10.51 -4.37 16.05
C CYS A 183 11.51 -5.34 16.70
N SER A 184 12.62 -4.81 17.22
CA SER A 184 13.60 -5.61 17.95
C SER A 184 12.95 -6.32 19.14
N GLN A 185 13.32 -7.58 19.36
CA GLN A 185 12.80 -8.42 20.47
C GLN A 185 13.04 -7.81 21.87
N ARG A 186 13.92 -6.80 21.97
CA ARG A 186 14.12 -6.04 23.22
C ARG A 186 12.87 -5.28 23.67
N TYR A 187 11.96 -4.95 22.73
CA TYR A 187 10.74 -4.20 23.02
C TYR A 187 9.59 -5.19 23.22
N LYS A 188 9.09 -5.27 24.46
CA LYS A 188 7.93 -6.11 24.78
C LYS A 188 6.66 -5.44 24.29
N ASP A 189 5.72 -6.24 23.77
CA ASP A 189 4.35 -5.80 23.54
C ASP A 189 3.49 -6.16 24.76
N PRO A 190 2.91 -5.18 25.49
CA PRO A 190 2.00 -5.44 26.62
C PRO A 190 0.75 -6.26 26.26
N LYS A 191 0.36 -6.32 25.00
CA LYS A 191 -0.75 -7.17 24.51
C LYS A 191 -0.37 -8.64 24.42
N GLN A 192 0.92 -8.95 24.39
CA GLN A 192 1.43 -10.30 24.17
C GLN A 192 2.30 -10.83 25.31
N HIS A 193 2.92 -9.94 26.09
CA HIS A 193 3.92 -10.28 27.08
C HIS A 193 3.64 -9.55 28.40
N ALA A 194 4.01 -10.17 29.52
CA ALA A 194 4.03 -9.49 30.81
C ALA A 194 5.15 -8.43 30.83
N VAL A 195 4.82 -7.23 31.30
CA VAL A 195 5.73 -6.07 31.35
C VAL A 195 5.94 -5.66 32.81
N SER A 196 7.20 -5.43 33.18
CA SER A 196 7.64 -4.94 34.48
C SER A 196 8.15 -3.50 34.37
N GLU A 197 8.30 -2.83 35.51
CA GLU A 197 8.89 -1.49 35.57
C GLU A 197 10.33 -1.52 35.01
N GLY A 198 10.61 -0.63 34.05
CA GLY A 198 11.91 -0.53 33.38
C GLY A 198 12.05 -1.38 32.09
N ASP A 199 11.07 -2.22 31.75
CA ASP A 199 11.05 -2.90 30.46
C ASP A 199 10.89 -1.90 29.31
N ALA A 200 11.67 -2.08 28.24
CA ALA A 200 11.44 -1.37 27.00
C ALA A 200 10.22 -1.97 26.28
N THR A 201 9.32 -1.12 25.76
CA THR A 201 8.09 -1.59 25.11
C THR A 201 7.87 -0.97 23.75
N VAL A 202 7.00 -1.58 22.95
CA VAL A 202 6.63 -1.09 21.61
C VAL A 202 5.88 0.25 21.66
N GLU A 203 5.32 0.64 22.81
CA GLU A 203 4.74 1.98 23.00
C GLU A 203 5.78 3.08 22.81
N THR A 204 7.03 2.88 23.25
CA THR A 204 8.11 3.85 23.01
C THR A 204 8.32 4.08 21.51
N LEU A 205 8.36 2.99 20.73
CA LEU A 205 8.50 3.08 19.27
C LEU A 205 7.30 3.79 18.61
N THR A 206 6.10 3.54 19.14
CA THR A 206 4.86 4.16 18.65
C THR A 206 4.85 5.67 18.93
N GLN A 207 5.22 6.07 20.15
CA GLN A 207 5.27 7.48 20.56
C GLN A 207 6.29 8.26 19.73
N GLU A 208 7.46 7.68 19.50
CA GLU A 208 8.50 8.31 18.67
C GLU A 208 8.06 8.55 17.22
N ALA A 209 7.30 7.63 16.63
CA ALA A 209 6.73 7.84 15.29
C ALA A 209 5.65 8.93 15.30
N GLN A 210 4.79 8.97 16.32
CA GLN A 210 3.72 9.97 16.46
C GLN A 210 4.24 11.40 16.60
N LEU A 211 5.50 11.61 17.03
CA LEU A 211 6.13 12.94 17.04
C LEU A 211 6.41 13.49 15.63
N LYS A 212 6.34 12.65 14.58
CA LYS A 212 6.74 12.99 13.21
C LYS A 212 5.68 12.70 12.16
N TYR A 213 4.62 12.01 12.53
CA TYR A 213 3.51 11.67 11.65
C TYR A 213 2.19 11.91 12.38
N ASP A 214 1.40 12.83 11.83
CA ASP A 214 0.10 13.24 12.41
C ASP A 214 -1.01 12.20 12.19
N GLY A 215 -0.78 11.22 11.33
CA GLY A 215 -1.74 10.16 11.05
C GLY A 215 -1.72 9.03 12.10
N PRO A 216 -2.68 8.10 12.03
CA PRO A 216 -2.71 6.94 12.91
C PRO A 216 -1.45 6.07 12.78
N VAL A 217 -0.82 5.78 13.93
CA VAL A 217 0.31 4.85 14.04
C VAL A 217 -0.13 3.63 14.84
N VAL A 218 0.19 2.43 14.35
CA VAL A 218 -0.05 1.15 15.04
C VAL A 218 1.22 0.32 15.00
N THR A 219 1.70 -0.17 16.14
CA THR A 219 2.72 -1.23 16.14
C THR A 219 2.05 -2.58 15.98
N ALA A 220 2.50 -3.35 14.98
CA ALA A 220 2.00 -4.68 14.66
C ALA A 220 2.42 -5.70 15.71
N TYR A 221 1.56 -6.71 15.91
CA TYR A 221 1.80 -7.84 16.79
C TYR A 221 1.20 -9.11 16.18
N ASP A 222 1.72 -10.27 16.55
CA ASP A 222 1.24 -11.54 16.02
C ASP A 222 -0.28 -11.72 16.28
N GLY A 223 -1.02 -11.95 15.19
CA GLY A 223 -2.48 -12.07 15.22
C GLY A 223 -3.25 -10.75 15.03
N LEU A 224 -2.56 -9.60 14.86
CA LEU A 224 -3.22 -8.35 14.49
C LEU A 224 -3.95 -8.48 13.14
N VAL A 225 -5.21 -8.06 13.10
CA VAL A 225 -6.03 -7.99 11.88
C VAL A 225 -6.45 -6.54 11.63
N MET A 226 -6.13 -6.04 10.44
CA MET A 226 -6.47 -4.68 10.01
C MET A 226 -7.38 -4.71 8.78
N ASN A 227 -8.53 -4.05 8.88
CA ASN A 227 -9.48 -3.92 7.77
C ASN A 227 -9.24 -2.62 7.00
N VAL A 228 -8.86 -2.73 5.72
CA VAL A 228 -8.74 -1.57 4.84
C VAL A 228 -10.11 -1.24 4.25
N LYS A 229 -10.72 -0.18 4.78
CA LYS A 229 -12.00 0.36 4.29
C LYS A 229 -11.75 1.18 3.02
N ARG A 230 -12.72 1.18 2.09
CA ARG A 230 -12.68 2.09 0.94
C ARG A 230 -12.89 3.52 1.41
N LYS A 231 -12.16 4.45 0.80
CA LYS A 231 -12.38 5.89 0.98
C LYS A 231 -13.81 6.21 0.53
N ILE A 232 -14.60 6.80 1.42
CA ILE A 232 -15.90 7.36 1.04
C ILE A 232 -15.58 8.72 0.42
N VAL A 233 -15.94 8.89 -0.85
CA VAL A 233 -15.88 10.20 -1.49
C VAL A 233 -17.23 10.84 -1.21
N ASP A 234 -17.27 11.72 -0.21
CA ASP A 234 -18.47 12.50 0.07
C ASP A 234 -18.80 13.38 -1.14
N THR A 235 -20.08 13.40 -1.51
CA THR A 235 -20.66 14.20 -2.59
C THR A 235 -21.26 15.49 -2.05
#